data_AF-A0A7C6BW15-F1
#
_entry.id   AF-A0A7C6BW15-F1
#
_cell.length_a   1.000
_cell.length_b   1.000
_cell.length_c   1.000
_cell.angle_alpha   90.00
_cell.angle_beta   90.00
_cell.angle_gamma   90.00
#
_symmetry.space_group_name_H-M   'P 1'
#
loop_
_entity.id
_entity.type
_entity.pdbx_description
1 polymer ?
#
loop_
_entity_poly.entity_id
_entity_poly.type
_entity_poly.pdbx_seq_one_letter_code
_entity_poly.pdbx_strand_id
1 'polypeptide(L)' 'MNKETKKHKVQIYYSGFCTYEVLAKNNSEAILKARSFPINQKEILSTIENWEEADFAIEV' A
#
# COMPACT_ATOMS: atom_id res chain seq x y z
N MET A 1 14.57 20.70 -1.12
CA MET A 1 14.98 19.30 -1.33
C MET A 1 14.04 18.68 -2.33
N ASN A 2 14.48 18.51 -3.59
CA ASN A 2 13.79 17.68 -4.55
C ASN A 2 14.02 16.23 -4.14
N LYS A 3 13.13 15.67 -3.30
CA LYS A 3 13.11 14.22 -3.12
C LYS A 3 12.58 13.63 -4.41
N GLU A 4 13.46 13.09 -5.23
CA GLU A 4 13.12 12.31 -6.40
C GLU A 4 12.20 11.17 -5.97
N THR A 5 11.08 10.99 -6.68
CA THR A 5 10.15 9.90 -6.42
C THR A 5 10.76 8.59 -6.88
N LYS A 6 10.67 7.56 -6.05
CA LYS A 6 11.12 6.21 -6.37
C LYS A 6 9.96 5.23 -6.39
N LYS A 7 10.15 4.10 -7.06
CA LYS A 7 9.16 3.04 -7.08
C LYS A 7 9.20 2.28 -5.76
N HIS A 8 8.03 2.07 -5.20
CA HIS A 8 7.85 1.33 -3.97
C HIS A 8 6.85 0.23 -4.20
N LYS A 9 7.14 -0.97 -3.72
CA LYS A 9 6.17 -2.05 -3.61
C LYS A 9 5.56 -2.00 -2.22
N VAL A 10 4.25 -1.84 -2.16
CA VAL A 10 3.47 -1.67 -0.93
C VAL A 10 2.55 -2.86 -0.77
N GLN A 11 2.52 -3.45 0.43
CA GLN A 11 1.52 -4.43 0.80
C GLN A 11 0.60 -3.82 1.86
N ILE A 12 -0.69 -3.81 1.55
CA ILE A 12 -1.75 -3.34 2.45
C ILE A 12 -2.54 -4.55 2.93
N TYR A 13 -2.70 -4.68 4.25
CA TYR A 13 -3.34 -5.81 4.91
C TYR A 13 -4.79 -5.50 5.27
N TYR A 14 -5.65 -6.45 4.91
CA TYR A 14 -7.05 -6.53 5.28
C TYR A 14 -7.30 -7.93 5.88
N SER A 15 -8.48 -8.51 5.67
CA SER A 15 -8.71 -9.96 5.85
C SER A 15 -7.90 -10.86 4.91
N GLY A 16 -7.18 -10.26 3.96
CA GLY A 16 -6.11 -10.82 3.14
C GLY A 16 -5.00 -9.77 2.96
N PHE A 17 -4.34 -9.71 1.80
CA PHE A 17 -3.44 -8.60 1.49
C PHE A 17 -3.54 -8.20 0.00
N CYS A 18 -3.40 -6.92 -0.28
CA CYS A 18 -3.29 -6.37 -1.63
C CYS A 18 -1.88 -5.82 -1.83
N THR A 19 -1.29 -6.03 -3.01
CA THR A 19 0.03 -5.50 -3.35
C THR A 19 -0.10 -4.40 -4.39
N TYR A 20 0.50 -3.24 -4.14
CA TYR A 20 0.49 -2.08 -5.03
C TYR A 20 1.92 -1.67 -5.37
N GLU A 21 2.14 -1.17 -6.59
CA GLU A 21 3.38 -0.50 -6.96
C GLU A 21 3.12 1.00 -7.09
N VAL A 22 3.80 1.81 -6.29
CA VAL A 22 3.51 3.23 -6.13
C VAL A 22 4.78 4.07 -6.25
N LEU A 23 4.71 5.19 -6.98
CA LEU A 23 5.77 6.20 -6.97
C LEU A 23 5.59 7.15 -5.78
N ALA A 24 6.58 7.19 -4.89
CA ALA A 24 6.56 7.98 -3.67
C ALA A 24 7.96 8.45 -3.27
N LYS A 25 8.07 9.46 -2.40
CA LYS A 25 9.37 9.94 -1.92
C LYS A 25 9.95 9.07 -0.79
N ASN A 26 9.13 8.25 -0.16
CA ASN A 26 9.47 7.36 0.94
C ASN A 26 8.34 6.35 1.20
N ASN A 27 8.62 5.34 2.03
CA ASN A 27 7.68 4.29 2.41
C ASN A 27 6.38 4.82 3.02
N SER A 28 6.42 5.80 3.91
CA SER A 28 5.21 6.33 4.55
C SER A 28 4.27 6.99 3.53
N GLU A 29 4.81 7.77 2.59
CA GLU A 29 4.02 8.33 1.49
C GLU A 29 3.50 7.23 0.56
N ALA A 30 4.27 6.17 0.32
CA ALA A 30 3.84 5.04 -0.50
C ALA A 30 2.64 4.31 0.11
N ILE A 31 2.64 4.06 1.42
CA ILE A 31 1.52 3.42 2.15
C ILE A 31 0.27 4.30 2.10
N LEU A 32 0.40 5.60 2.38
CA LEU A 32 -0.73 6.54 2.32
C LEU A 32 -1.36 6.59 0.92
N LYS A 33 -0.54 6.61 -0.13
CA LYS A 33 -1.01 6.55 -1.52
C LYS A 33 -1.68 5.21 -1.84
N ALA A 34 -1.08 4.08 -1.44
CA ALA A 34 -1.64 2.77 -1.70
C ALA A 34 -3.03 2.59 -1.06
N ARG A 35 -3.23 3.08 0.17
CA ARG A 35 -4.55 3.06 0.82
C ARG A 35 -5.60 3.94 0.17
N SER A 36 -5.19 4.95 -0.59
CA SER A 36 -6.13 5.78 -1.35
C SER A 36 -6.64 5.09 -2.62
N PHE A 37 -6.03 3.98 -3.03
CA PHE A 37 -6.50 3.25 -4.20
C PHE A 37 -7.77 2.46 -3.90
N PRO A 38 -8.69 2.38 -4.89
CA PRO A 38 -9.86 1.53 -4.75
C PRO A 38 -9.41 0.08 -4.60
N ILE A 39 -9.77 -0.52 -3.47
CA ILE A 39 -9.53 -1.94 -3.24
C ILE A 39 -10.37 -2.71 -4.24
N ASN A 40 -9.74 -3.64 -4.97
CA ASN A 40 -10.48 -4.56 -5.81
C ASN A 40 -11.29 -5.50 -4.91
N GLN A 41 -12.59 -5.28 -4.81
CA GLN A 41 -13.48 -6.09 -3.97
C GLN A 41 -13.44 -7.60 -4.30
N LYS A 42 -12.99 -7.97 -5.51
CA LYS A 42 -12.81 -9.38 -5.89
C LYS A 42 -11.60 -10.06 -5.23
N GLU A 43 -10.66 -9.28 -4.70
CA GLU A 43 -9.49 -9.78 -3.96
C GLU A 43 -9.76 -9.91 -2.45
N ILE A 44 -10.96 -9.52 -2.00
CA ILE A 44 -11.35 -9.51 -0.61
C ILE A 44 -12.13 -10.80 -0.30
N LEU A 45 -11.53 -11.68 0.52
CA LEU A 45 -12.11 -13.00 0.85
C LEU A 45 -13.14 -12.95 2.00
N SER A 46 -13.18 -11.87 2.79
CA SER A 46 -14.13 -11.68 3.90
C SER A 46 -14.16 -10.21 4.36
N THR A 47 -14.94 -9.88 5.40
CA THR A 47 -15.14 -8.52 5.94
C THR A 47 -13.86 -7.69 5.98
N ILE A 48 -13.92 -6.44 5.50
CA ILE A 48 -12.78 -5.51 5.44
C ILE A 48 -12.51 -4.99 6.84
N GLU A 49 -11.63 -5.65 7.58
CA GLU A 49 -10.99 -5.06 8.76
C GLU A 49 -9.60 -4.59 8.34
N ASN A 50 -9.35 -3.30 8.48
CA ASN A 50 -8.04 -2.72 8.16
C ASN A 50 -7.05 -3.13 9.24
N TRP A 51 -5.98 -3.83 8.87
CA TRP A 51 -4.89 -4.13 9.81
C TRP A 51 -3.67 -3.27 9.50
N GLU A 52 -3.84 -1.98 9.80
CA GLU A 52 -2.91 -0.93 9.45
C GLU A 52 -1.48 -1.14 9.93
N GLU A 53 -1.32 -1.82 11.07
CA GLU A 53 -0.04 -2.13 11.71
C GLU A 53 0.78 -3.18 10.95
N ALA A 54 0.16 -3.96 10.08
CA ALA A 54 0.82 -4.96 9.25
C ALA A 54 1.27 -4.41 7.89
N ASP A 55 0.80 -3.23 7.49
CA ASP A 55 1.16 -2.60 6.21
C ASP A 55 2.66 -2.32 6.14
N PHE A 56 3.26 -2.62 4.99
CA PHE A 56 4.66 -2.28 4.76
C PHE A 56 4.92 -1.89 3.31
N ALA A 57 6.00 -1.13 3.14
CA ALA A 57 6.49 -0.72 1.84
C ALA A 57 8.00 -0.92 1.76
N ILE A 58 8.45 -1.36 0.58
CA ILE A 58 9.87 -1.50 0.24
C ILE A 58 10.14 -0.73 -1.05
N GLU A 59 11.27 -0.02 -1.11
CA GLU A 59 11.78 0.57 -2.36
C GLU A 59 12.20 -0.57 -3.30
N VAL A 60 11.88 -0.46 -4.60
CA VAL A 60 12.17 -1.46 -5.64
C VAL A 60 12.82 -0.85 -6.87
#